data_AF-A0A0F9GL14-F1
#
_entry.id   AF-A0A0F9GL14-F1
#
_cell.length_a   1.000
_cell.length_b   1.000
_cell.length_c   1.000
_cell.angle_alpha   90.00
_cell.angle_beta   90.00
_cell.angle_gamma   90.00
#
_symmetry.space_group_name_H-M   'P 1'
#
loop_
_entity.id
_entity.type
_entity.pdbx_description
1 polymer ?
#
loop_
_entity_poly.entity_id
_entity_poly.type
_entity_poly.pdbx_seq_one_letter_code
_entity_poly.pdbx_strand_id
1 'polypeptide(L)'
;MGISDRITGTIENWSTAWADRLKKWLATVLGFGVNVVMESVEKSFRPFLKPFIDRINATGKVPPELQGILNEISDPTSQVGALFGNAAGNALVGGAVGKLLDSVLLPIAYALNSVTKNVELGVSQQVSLWLRKLWSEDTLKERLSWQGLDEEAVKHLQELSQVRLSPDSVMRLWIRDKNKYEKLWTDLADSGISAERIEYFKELAWAVPTPGEVINFAAKEAFEDDMAEIYGLDEEFDAIDQSWMDKAGVKEEARPLYWRAHWQHPSLQKVFDLLHRGQITEEEMYRYYRLVEVPPYWRDKLTEISWDLPNRIELRMMARYGLVDKAFLVEQLGKVGLHEDFRDIAADMMLAMGIRTDLSTRYRNGWIDRATVASDLAASGLSEAVQTRMFEWIVKNVSEDRVAKEKDLTKTEIYKAIKKGAMLPSDGVELLQDMGYDREEAELLIEINVGVLAGSPENYQELKKITQMYRRAIGLDSNIPSEDLIQAERDVKEAEKALKTAEEMEDKPTDMAELKAAVDDTRIRYHQLLRQPEEKS
;
A
#
# COMPACT_ATOMS: atom_id res chain seq x y z
N MET A 1 -85.55 -51.44 19.16
CA MET A 1 -85.39 -50.08 18.62
C MET A 1 -84.18 -49.45 19.26
N GLY A 2 -83.18 -49.10 18.46
CA GLY A 2 -81.92 -48.56 18.96
C GLY A 2 -82.12 -47.16 19.54
N ILE A 3 -81.27 -46.77 20.50
CA ILE A 3 -81.25 -45.41 21.05
C ILE A 3 -81.04 -44.37 19.92
N SER A 4 -80.33 -44.76 18.86
CA SER A 4 -80.18 -43.97 17.63
C SER A 4 -81.53 -43.63 17.00
N ASP A 5 -82.41 -44.61 16.75
CA ASP A 5 -83.70 -44.39 16.07
C ASP A 5 -84.66 -43.49 16.86
N ARG A 6 -84.55 -43.51 18.20
CA ARG A 6 -85.31 -42.63 19.09
C ARG A 6 -84.78 -41.19 19.07
N ILE A 7 -83.48 -41.00 18.92
CA ILE A 7 -82.86 -39.68 18.84
C ILE A 7 -83.10 -39.04 17.47
N THR A 8 -82.97 -39.77 16.36
CA THR A 8 -83.28 -39.26 15.01
C THR A 8 -84.75 -38.90 14.88
N GLY A 9 -85.69 -39.74 15.36
CA GLY A 9 -87.11 -39.42 15.33
C GLY A 9 -87.50 -38.23 16.20
N THR A 10 -86.77 -37.95 17.29
CA THR A 10 -87.01 -36.78 18.14
C THR A 10 -86.45 -35.51 17.49
N ILE A 11 -85.27 -35.58 16.87
CA ILE A 11 -84.64 -34.46 16.15
C ILE A 11 -85.44 -34.09 14.89
N GLU A 12 -85.93 -35.08 14.13
CA GLU A 12 -86.79 -34.83 12.96
C GLU A 12 -88.14 -34.23 13.35
N ASN A 13 -88.79 -34.72 14.40
CA ASN A 13 -90.05 -34.13 14.88
C ASN A 13 -89.86 -32.73 15.45
N TRP A 14 -88.75 -32.47 16.14
CA TRP A 14 -88.42 -31.13 16.65
C TRP A 14 -88.10 -30.17 15.50
N SER A 15 -87.30 -30.60 14.52
CA SER A 15 -87.02 -29.87 13.28
C SER A 15 -88.29 -29.51 12.53
N THR A 16 -89.21 -30.46 12.37
CA THR A 16 -90.47 -30.25 11.64
C THR A 16 -91.41 -29.31 12.41
N ALA A 17 -91.52 -29.45 13.73
CA ALA A 17 -92.32 -28.57 14.57
C ALA A 17 -91.73 -27.14 14.66
N TRP A 18 -90.41 -27.00 14.64
CA TRP A 18 -89.73 -25.71 14.60
C TRP A 18 -89.87 -25.06 13.22
N ALA A 19 -89.76 -25.83 12.13
CA ALA A 19 -89.98 -25.36 10.78
C ALA A 19 -91.41 -24.86 10.56
N ASP A 20 -92.42 -25.55 11.11
CA ASP A 20 -93.81 -25.12 11.03
C ASP A 20 -94.12 -23.90 11.90
N ARG A 21 -93.51 -23.79 13.09
CA ARG A 21 -93.59 -22.57 13.92
C ARG A 21 -92.89 -21.39 13.26
N LEU A 22 -91.73 -21.62 12.63
CA LEU A 22 -91.00 -20.61 11.89
C LEU A 22 -91.76 -20.19 10.63
N LYS A 23 -92.39 -21.12 9.90
CA LYS A 23 -93.29 -20.81 8.77
C LYS A 23 -94.50 -20.00 9.19
N LYS A 24 -95.16 -20.36 10.30
CA LYS A 24 -96.31 -19.59 10.83
C LYS A 24 -95.88 -18.22 11.35
N TRP A 25 -94.74 -18.13 12.03
CA TRP A 25 -94.16 -16.86 12.46
C TRP A 25 -93.76 -15.98 11.27
N LEU A 26 -93.07 -16.52 10.26
CA LEU A 26 -92.75 -15.85 9.00
C LEU A 26 -94.01 -15.41 8.27
N ALA A 27 -95.03 -16.24 8.15
CA ALA A 27 -96.29 -15.86 7.52
C ALA A 27 -97.03 -14.74 8.27
N THR A 28 -96.93 -14.70 9.60
CA THR A 28 -97.54 -13.65 10.44
C THR A 28 -96.74 -12.35 10.40
N VAL A 29 -95.41 -12.41 10.41
CA VAL A 29 -94.50 -11.27 10.34
C VAL A 29 -94.46 -10.67 8.92
N LEU A 30 -94.45 -11.50 7.87
CA LEU A 30 -94.52 -11.07 6.48
C LEU A 30 -95.93 -10.57 6.11
N GLY A 31 -96.99 -11.20 6.65
CA GLY A 31 -98.38 -10.77 6.42
C GLY A 31 -98.75 -9.44 7.07
N PHE A 32 -98.17 -9.12 8.23
CA PHE A 32 -98.35 -7.82 8.91
C PHE A 32 -97.41 -6.73 8.37
N GLY A 33 -96.24 -7.09 7.82
CA GLY A 33 -95.25 -6.16 7.29
C GLY A 33 -95.51 -5.66 5.87
N VAL A 34 -96.04 -6.48 4.96
CA VAL A 34 -96.12 -6.09 3.52
C VAL A 34 -97.14 -4.98 3.26
N ASN A 35 -98.31 -4.98 3.92
CA ASN A 35 -99.32 -3.93 3.72
C ASN A 35 -98.98 -2.62 4.45
N VAL A 36 -98.37 -2.70 5.64
CA VAL A 36 -97.96 -1.51 6.41
C VAL A 36 -96.72 -0.85 5.81
N VAL A 37 -95.79 -1.64 5.25
CA VAL A 37 -94.61 -1.09 4.56
C VAL A 37 -95.00 -0.48 3.21
N MET A 38 -95.90 -1.07 2.43
CA MET A 38 -96.32 -0.49 1.14
C MET A 38 -97.12 0.82 1.31
N GLU A 39 -98.05 0.91 2.26
CA GLU A 39 -98.75 2.18 2.55
C GLU A 39 -97.85 3.24 3.19
N SER A 40 -96.89 2.82 4.03
CA SER A 40 -95.93 3.75 4.68
C SER A 40 -94.86 4.27 3.72
N VAL A 41 -94.40 3.45 2.76
CA VAL A 41 -93.49 3.89 1.69
C VAL A 41 -94.18 4.90 0.78
N GLU A 42 -95.44 4.67 0.39
CA GLU A 42 -96.14 5.58 -0.51
C GLU A 42 -96.50 6.94 0.12
N LYS A 43 -96.85 6.97 1.43
CA LYS A 43 -97.20 8.21 2.15
C LYS A 43 -96.02 8.92 2.82
N SER A 44 -94.97 8.21 3.25
CA SER A 44 -93.87 8.83 4.02
C SER A 44 -92.62 9.15 3.17
N PHE A 45 -92.36 8.41 2.08
CA PHE A 45 -91.17 8.65 1.25
C PHE A 45 -91.38 9.67 0.13
N ARG A 46 -92.60 9.82 -0.41
CA ARG A 46 -92.90 10.72 -1.54
C ARG A 46 -92.44 12.19 -1.31
N PRO A 47 -92.65 12.81 -0.14
CA PRO A 47 -92.15 14.17 0.15
C PRO A 47 -90.63 14.27 0.29
N PHE A 48 -89.95 13.15 0.56
CA PHE A 48 -88.50 13.07 0.79
C PHE A 48 -87.73 12.75 -0.50
N LEU A 49 -88.30 11.91 -1.37
CA LEU A 49 -87.69 11.49 -2.63
C LEU A 49 -87.74 12.58 -3.70
N LYS A 50 -88.83 13.34 -3.80
CA LYS A 50 -89.00 14.38 -4.82
C LYS A 50 -87.90 15.47 -4.77
N PRO A 51 -87.62 16.12 -3.61
CA PRO A 51 -86.54 17.12 -3.52
C PRO A 51 -85.15 16.56 -3.79
N PHE A 52 -84.95 15.25 -3.57
CA PHE A 52 -83.68 14.57 -3.75
C PHE A 52 -83.46 14.19 -5.22
N ILE A 53 -84.48 13.66 -5.89
CA ILE A 53 -84.49 13.36 -7.33
C ILE A 53 -84.36 14.67 -8.14
N ASP A 54 -85.03 15.74 -7.70
CA ASP A 54 -84.90 17.06 -8.32
C ASP A 54 -83.46 17.60 -8.21
N ARG A 55 -82.78 17.40 -7.07
CA ARG A 55 -81.35 17.77 -6.93
C ARG A 55 -80.44 16.94 -7.84
N ILE A 56 -80.70 15.65 -8.00
CA ILE A 56 -79.92 14.76 -8.86
C ILE A 56 -80.10 15.15 -10.33
N ASN A 57 -81.35 15.39 -10.77
CA ASN A 57 -81.66 15.86 -12.11
C ASN A 57 -81.03 17.24 -12.40
N ALA A 58 -81.01 18.15 -11.41
CA ALA A 58 -80.38 19.46 -11.52
C ALA A 58 -78.85 19.40 -11.74
N THR A 59 -78.20 18.27 -11.46
CA THR A 59 -76.75 18.11 -11.72
C THR A 59 -76.41 17.87 -13.19
N GLY A 60 -77.39 17.49 -14.03
CA GLY A 60 -77.19 17.17 -15.45
C GLY A 60 -76.34 15.93 -15.74
N LYS A 61 -75.94 15.17 -14.70
CA LYS A 61 -75.06 13.99 -14.82
C LYS A 61 -75.81 12.66 -14.97
N VAL A 62 -77.14 12.70 -15.02
CA VAL A 62 -77.99 11.53 -15.20
C VAL A 62 -78.07 11.21 -16.69
N PRO A 63 -77.66 10.01 -17.13
CA PRO A 63 -77.83 9.57 -18.52
C PRO A 63 -79.31 9.67 -18.96
N PRO A 64 -79.60 10.14 -20.19
CA PRO A 64 -80.96 10.32 -20.68
C PRO A 64 -81.83 9.05 -20.57
N GLU A 65 -81.23 7.88 -20.72
CA GLU A 65 -81.93 6.59 -20.67
C GLU A 65 -82.45 6.23 -19.26
N LEU A 66 -81.94 6.88 -18.21
CA LEU A 66 -82.29 6.62 -16.81
C LEU A 66 -83.28 7.64 -16.24
N GLN A 67 -83.58 8.71 -16.96
CA GLN A 67 -84.55 9.73 -16.52
C GLN A 67 -85.96 9.15 -16.36
N GLY A 68 -86.36 8.21 -17.23
CA GLY A 68 -87.68 7.55 -17.14
C GLY A 68 -87.86 6.75 -15.84
N ILE A 69 -86.82 6.00 -15.45
CA ILE A 69 -86.84 5.18 -14.24
C ILE A 69 -86.83 6.05 -12.98
N LEU A 70 -86.06 7.13 -12.97
CA LEU A 70 -86.02 8.08 -11.84
C LEU A 70 -87.34 8.83 -11.65
N ASN A 71 -88.00 9.19 -12.75
CA ASN A 71 -89.33 9.79 -12.70
C ASN A 71 -90.37 8.81 -12.14
N GLU A 72 -90.29 7.53 -12.49
CA GLU A 72 -91.20 6.49 -11.99
C GLU A 72 -90.92 6.10 -10.53
N ILE A 73 -89.68 6.23 -10.05
CA ILE A 73 -89.36 6.12 -8.61
C ILE A 73 -89.93 7.32 -7.81
N SER A 74 -90.01 8.51 -8.43
CA SER A 74 -90.56 9.71 -7.80
C SER A 74 -92.09 9.69 -7.67
N ASP A 75 -92.76 8.93 -8.53
CA ASP A 75 -94.21 8.75 -8.55
C ASP A 75 -94.57 7.34 -9.09
N PRO A 76 -94.57 6.31 -8.21
CA PRO A 76 -94.65 4.91 -8.66
C PRO A 76 -96.04 4.57 -9.20
N THR A 77 -96.13 4.35 -10.51
CA THR A 77 -97.24 3.58 -11.11
C THR A 77 -97.04 2.07 -10.90
N SER A 78 -98.13 1.31 -10.88
CA SER A 78 -98.20 -0.07 -10.34
C SER A 78 -97.20 -1.09 -10.93
N GLN A 79 -96.55 -0.79 -12.06
CA GLN A 79 -95.63 -1.72 -12.74
C GLN A 79 -94.23 -1.77 -12.12
N VAL A 80 -93.66 -0.64 -11.69
CA VAL A 80 -92.33 -0.63 -11.03
C VAL A 80 -92.42 -1.12 -9.59
N GLY A 81 -93.52 -0.80 -8.87
CA GLY A 81 -93.79 -1.37 -7.55
C GLY A 81 -93.92 -2.90 -7.56
N ALA A 82 -94.49 -3.48 -8.63
CA ALA A 82 -94.56 -4.93 -8.82
C ALA A 82 -93.19 -5.56 -9.15
N LEU A 83 -92.29 -4.80 -9.77
CA LEU A 83 -90.92 -5.25 -10.10
C LEU A 83 -90.04 -5.31 -8.85
N PHE A 84 -90.11 -4.29 -7.98
CA PHE A 84 -89.46 -4.28 -6.66
C PHE A 84 -90.05 -5.32 -5.70
N GLY A 85 -91.39 -5.49 -5.71
CA GLY A 85 -92.07 -6.52 -4.92
C GLY A 85 -91.68 -7.95 -5.30
N ASN A 86 -91.53 -8.25 -6.60
CA ASN A 86 -91.07 -9.56 -7.06
C ASN A 86 -89.58 -9.79 -6.88
N ALA A 87 -88.75 -8.74 -6.97
CA ALA A 87 -87.31 -8.84 -6.74
C ALA A 87 -86.97 -9.07 -5.26
N ALA A 88 -87.68 -8.42 -4.33
CA ALA A 88 -87.52 -8.61 -2.90
C ALA A 88 -87.87 -10.04 -2.44
N GLY A 89 -88.82 -10.70 -3.12
CA GLY A 89 -89.22 -12.08 -2.83
C GLY A 89 -88.23 -13.16 -3.32
N ASN A 90 -87.34 -12.86 -4.28
CA ASN A 90 -86.49 -13.83 -4.97
C ASN A 90 -84.97 -13.53 -4.90
N ALA A 91 -84.52 -12.75 -3.91
CA ALA A 91 -83.11 -12.38 -3.72
C ALA A 91 -82.14 -13.56 -3.40
N LEU A 92 -82.56 -14.82 -3.62
CA LEU A 92 -81.79 -16.04 -3.38
C LEU A 92 -81.26 -16.74 -4.64
N VAL A 93 -81.42 -16.19 -5.86
CA VAL A 93 -80.89 -16.84 -7.08
C VAL A 93 -80.01 -15.87 -7.89
N GLY A 94 -78.69 -15.97 -7.69
CA GLY A 94 -77.67 -15.25 -8.45
C GLY A 94 -77.53 -15.72 -9.90
N GLY A 95 -78.48 -15.33 -10.76
CA GLY A 95 -78.49 -15.59 -12.21
C GLY A 95 -78.54 -14.31 -13.06
N ALA A 96 -78.67 -14.46 -14.39
CA ALA A 96 -78.61 -13.39 -15.40
C ALA A 96 -79.52 -12.16 -15.14
N VAL A 97 -80.59 -12.33 -14.36
CA VAL A 97 -81.49 -11.25 -13.91
C VAL A 97 -80.80 -10.29 -12.95
N GLY A 98 -79.90 -10.77 -12.08
CA GLY A 98 -79.08 -9.93 -11.20
C GLY A 98 -78.14 -9.01 -11.99
N LYS A 99 -77.49 -9.53 -13.05
CA LYS A 99 -76.61 -8.73 -13.93
C LYS A 99 -77.38 -7.65 -14.72
N LEU A 100 -78.63 -7.92 -15.09
CA LEU A 100 -79.52 -6.95 -15.74
C LEU A 100 -79.95 -5.85 -14.76
N LEU A 101 -80.32 -6.21 -13.53
CA LEU A 101 -80.66 -5.23 -12.49
C LEU A 101 -79.44 -4.40 -12.08
N ASP A 102 -78.26 -5.01 -11.94
CA ASP A 102 -77.00 -4.28 -11.69
C ASP A 102 -76.71 -3.29 -12.83
N SER A 103 -76.93 -3.66 -14.10
CA SER A 103 -76.66 -2.75 -15.23
C SER A 103 -77.52 -1.47 -15.22
N VAL A 104 -78.70 -1.51 -14.59
CA VAL A 104 -79.63 -0.37 -14.48
C VAL A 104 -79.44 0.38 -13.16
N LEU A 105 -79.23 -0.34 -12.07
CA LEU A 105 -79.16 0.25 -10.72
C LEU A 105 -77.76 0.79 -10.40
N LEU A 106 -76.68 0.22 -10.95
CA LEU A 106 -75.31 0.63 -10.65
C LEU A 106 -75.00 2.06 -11.14
N PRO A 107 -75.40 2.51 -12.34
CA PRO A 107 -75.24 3.91 -12.73
C PRO A 107 -76.03 4.89 -11.86
N ILE A 108 -77.24 4.50 -11.41
CA ILE A 108 -78.04 5.30 -10.47
C ILE A 108 -77.33 5.36 -9.12
N ALA A 109 -76.82 4.24 -8.61
CA ALA A 109 -76.01 4.18 -7.40
C ALA A 109 -74.74 5.05 -7.52
N TYR A 110 -74.06 5.05 -8.67
CA TYR A 110 -72.90 5.92 -8.91
C TYR A 110 -73.28 7.40 -8.98
N ALA A 111 -74.38 7.75 -9.64
CA ALA A 111 -74.88 9.11 -9.67
C ALA A 111 -75.23 9.59 -8.25
N LEU A 112 -75.95 8.77 -7.48
CA LEU A 112 -76.26 9.00 -6.07
C LEU A 112 -74.97 9.20 -5.26
N ASN A 113 -74.02 8.27 -5.35
CA ASN A 113 -72.76 8.32 -4.64
C ASN A 113 -71.91 9.55 -5.02
N SER A 114 -71.98 10.02 -6.26
CA SER A 114 -71.26 11.22 -6.71
C SER A 114 -71.83 12.52 -6.10
N VAL A 115 -73.12 12.53 -5.78
CA VAL A 115 -73.83 13.67 -5.21
C VAL A 115 -73.76 13.64 -3.68
N THR A 116 -74.05 12.51 -3.08
CA THR A 116 -74.08 12.34 -1.62
C THR A 116 -72.69 12.13 -1.02
N LYS A 117 -71.71 11.70 -1.82
CA LYS A 117 -70.35 11.35 -1.37
C LYS A 117 -70.36 10.39 -0.18
N ASN A 118 -71.29 9.44 -0.19
CA ASN A 118 -71.58 8.46 0.86
C ASN A 118 -70.72 7.17 0.77
N VAL A 119 -69.80 7.09 -0.19
CA VAL A 119 -68.87 5.96 -0.29
C VAL A 119 -67.78 6.16 0.74
N GLU A 120 -67.79 5.32 1.77
CA GLU A 120 -66.72 5.25 2.76
C GLU A 120 -65.51 4.49 2.23
N LEU A 121 -64.33 4.91 2.66
CA LEU A 121 -63.09 4.20 2.38
C LEU A 121 -63.10 2.84 3.08
N GLY A 122 -62.46 1.83 2.48
CA GLY A 122 -62.32 0.53 3.14
C GLY A 122 -61.44 0.63 4.39
N VAL A 123 -61.64 -0.27 5.36
CA VAL A 123 -60.90 -0.30 6.64
C VAL A 123 -59.39 -0.13 6.44
N SER A 124 -58.76 -0.87 5.53
CA SER A 124 -57.31 -0.78 5.27
C SER A 124 -56.86 0.58 4.72
N GLN A 125 -57.70 1.26 3.93
CA GLN A 125 -57.42 2.60 3.42
C GLN A 125 -57.51 3.63 4.54
N GLN A 126 -58.53 3.52 5.40
CA GLN A 126 -58.70 4.39 6.57
C GLN A 126 -57.51 4.26 7.55
N VAL A 127 -57.13 3.03 7.88
CA VAL A 127 -55.95 2.75 8.72
C VAL A 127 -54.66 3.29 8.07
N SER A 128 -54.52 3.18 6.75
CA SER A 128 -53.39 3.78 6.02
C SER A 128 -53.34 5.30 6.10
N LEU A 129 -54.49 5.98 6.05
CA LEU A 129 -54.57 7.44 6.21
C LEU A 129 -54.18 7.86 7.63
N TRP A 130 -54.60 7.10 8.64
CA TRP A 130 -54.18 7.30 10.03
C TRP A 130 -52.67 7.09 10.21
N LEU A 131 -52.10 5.98 9.72
CA LEU A 131 -50.66 5.71 9.80
C LEU A 131 -49.81 6.80 9.14
N ARG A 132 -50.33 7.41 8.06
CA ARG A 132 -49.69 8.53 7.35
C ARG A 132 -49.96 9.89 7.97
N LYS A 133 -50.63 9.94 9.14
CA LYS A 133 -51.00 11.16 9.88
C LYS A 133 -51.88 12.12 9.08
N LEU A 134 -52.62 11.60 8.10
CA LEU A 134 -53.61 12.37 7.34
C LEU A 134 -54.95 12.42 8.07
N TRP A 135 -55.25 11.39 8.89
CA TRP A 135 -56.38 11.36 9.81
C TRP A 135 -55.90 11.34 11.26
N SER A 136 -56.66 11.99 12.14
CA SER A 136 -56.48 11.86 13.59
C SER A 136 -57.01 10.52 14.09
N GLU A 137 -56.63 10.12 15.31
CA GLU A 137 -57.16 8.91 15.94
C GLU A 137 -58.68 9.00 16.16
N ASP A 138 -59.18 10.17 16.57
CA ASP A 138 -60.63 10.39 16.76
C ASP A 138 -61.39 10.24 15.44
N THR A 139 -60.84 10.77 14.34
CA THR A 139 -61.41 10.62 13.00
C THR A 139 -61.44 9.15 12.57
N LEU A 140 -60.38 8.38 12.85
CA LEU A 140 -60.34 6.96 12.53
C LEU A 140 -61.42 6.20 13.32
N LYS A 141 -61.53 6.43 14.62
CA LYS A 141 -62.53 5.78 15.49
C LYS A 141 -63.94 6.12 15.04
N GLU A 142 -64.23 7.39 14.75
CA GLU A 142 -65.54 7.82 14.25
C GLU A 142 -65.89 7.09 12.95
N ARG A 143 -64.99 7.06 11.97
CA ARG A 143 -65.25 6.49 10.64
C ARG A 143 -65.38 4.97 10.65
N LEU A 144 -64.58 4.28 11.46
CA LEU A 144 -64.69 2.83 11.64
C LEU A 144 -65.93 2.46 12.47
N SER A 145 -66.40 3.33 13.37
CA SER A 145 -67.65 3.11 14.11
C SER A 145 -68.88 3.06 13.18
N TRP A 146 -68.88 3.86 12.10
CA TRP A 146 -69.93 3.83 11.07
C TRP A 146 -69.97 2.50 10.31
N GLN A 147 -68.88 1.73 10.34
CA GLN A 147 -68.77 0.40 9.75
C GLN A 147 -69.05 -0.72 10.76
N GLY A 148 -69.45 -0.36 12.00
CA GLY A 148 -69.81 -1.30 13.05
C GLY A 148 -68.64 -1.83 13.88
N LEU A 149 -67.44 -1.24 13.76
CA LEU A 149 -66.31 -1.59 14.62
C LEU A 149 -66.37 -0.82 15.94
N ASP A 150 -66.22 -1.53 17.04
CA ASP A 150 -66.06 -0.91 18.37
C ASP A 150 -64.62 -0.43 18.59
N GLU A 151 -64.41 0.32 19.67
CA GLU A 151 -63.09 0.88 19.99
C GLU A 151 -62.02 -0.21 20.20
N GLU A 152 -62.40 -1.38 20.71
CA GLU A 152 -61.49 -2.51 20.92
C GLU A 152 -61.03 -3.10 19.59
N ALA A 153 -61.94 -3.32 18.63
CA ALA A 153 -61.61 -3.74 17.28
C ALA A 153 -60.74 -2.72 16.56
N VAL A 154 -61.01 -1.42 16.73
CA VAL A 154 -60.16 -0.35 16.17
C VAL A 154 -58.75 -0.42 16.75
N LYS A 155 -58.61 -0.61 18.07
CA LYS A 155 -57.30 -0.76 18.72
C LYS A 155 -56.53 -1.96 18.18
N HIS A 156 -57.17 -3.13 18.06
CA HIS A 156 -56.53 -4.32 17.48
C HIS A 156 -56.12 -4.11 16.02
N LEU A 157 -56.90 -3.39 15.22
CA LEU A 157 -56.52 -3.04 13.85
C LEU A 157 -55.31 -2.10 13.81
N GLN A 158 -55.25 -1.12 14.72
CA GLN A 158 -54.09 -0.22 14.84
C GLN A 158 -52.82 -1.00 15.19
N GLU A 159 -52.89 -1.91 16.15
CA GLU A 159 -51.78 -2.79 16.53
C GLU A 159 -51.37 -3.74 15.39
N LEU A 160 -52.35 -4.38 14.74
CA LEU A 160 -52.12 -5.25 13.58
C LEU A 160 -51.46 -4.53 12.40
N SER A 161 -51.76 -3.24 12.23
CA SER A 161 -51.23 -2.43 11.13
C SER A 161 -49.78 -1.97 11.32
N GLN A 162 -49.21 -2.15 12.52
CA GLN A 162 -47.80 -1.82 12.77
C GLN A 162 -46.88 -2.80 12.03
N VAL A 163 -45.84 -2.26 11.38
CA VAL A 163 -44.82 -3.08 10.74
C VAL A 163 -43.88 -3.63 11.81
N ARG A 164 -43.79 -4.95 11.90
CA ARG A 164 -42.79 -5.65 12.73
C ARG A 164 -41.46 -5.75 11.99
N LEU A 165 -40.36 -5.74 12.74
CA LEU A 165 -39.02 -5.89 12.16
C LEU A 165 -38.83 -7.31 11.62
N SER A 166 -38.04 -7.43 10.54
CA SER A 166 -37.64 -8.74 10.02
C SER A 166 -36.67 -9.45 10.98
N PRO A 167 -36.59 -10.79 10.95
CA PRO A 167 -35.63 -11.53 11.75
C PRO A 167 -34.18 -11.02 11.59
N ASP A 168 -33.73 -10.76 10.36
CA ASP A 168 -32.39 -10.21 10.09
C ASP A 168 -32.16 -8.83 10.74
N SER A 169 -33.18 -7.95 10.73
CA SER A 169 -33.08 -6.64 11.39
C SER A 169 -32.95 -6.79 12.91
N VAL A 170 -33.74 -7.70 13.51
CA VAL A 170 -33.69 -8.00 14.94
C VAL A 170 -32.33 -8.59 15.32
N MET A 171 -31.82 -9.55 14.56
CA MET A 171 -30.50 -10.17 14.76
C MET A 171 -29.37 -9.13 14.76
N ARG A 172 -29.33 -8.24 13.75
CA ARG A 172 -28.31 -7.19 13.63
C ARG A 172 -28.40 -6.13 14.73
N LEU A 173 -29.61 -5.77 15.18
CA LEU A 173 -29.78 -4.85 16.30
C LEU A 173 -29.34 -5.52 17.61
N TRP A 174 -29.80 -6.74 17.84
CA TRP A 174 -29.48 -7.53 19.03
C TRP A 174 -27.98 -7.71 19.24
N ILE A 175 -27.23 -8.05 18.18
CA ILE A 175 -25.78 -8.25 18.32
C ILE A 175 -25.00 -6.96 18.63
N ARG A 176 -25.56 -5.78 18.29
CA ARG A 176 -24.97 -4.48 18.63
C ARG A 176 -25.15 -4.10 20.09
N ASP A 177 -26.28 -4.49 20.70
CA ASP A 177 -26.60 -4.26 22.10
C ASP A 177 -27.69 -5.24 22.57
N LYS A 178 -27.24 -6.38 23.10
CA LYS A 178 -28.14 -7.49 23.47
C LYS A 178 -29.18 -7.04 24.48
N ASN A 179 -28.75 -6.31 25.52
CA ASN A 179 -29.62 -5.86 26.60
C ASN A 179 -30.70 -4.88 26.12
N LYS A 180 -30.33 -3.92 25.26
CA LYS A 180 -31.28 -2.92 24.75
C LYS A 180 -32.33 -3.52 23.83
N TYR A 181 -31.96 -4.54 23.05
CA TYR A 181 -32.79 -5.08 21.97
C TYR A 181 -33.36 -6.48 22.24
N GLU A 182 -33.09 -7.10 23.39
CA GLU A 182 -33.64 -8.43 23.76
C GLU A 182 -35.16 -8.50 23.60
N LYS A 183 -35.86 -7.41 23.94
CA LYS A 183 -37.33 -7.33 23.79
C LYS A 183 -37.81 -7.48 22.34
N LEU A 184 -36.99 -7.22 21.32
CA LEU A 184 -37.40 -7.37 19.92
C LEU A 184 -37.64 -8.84 19.53
N TRP A 185 -37.16 -9.80 20.33
CA TRP A 185 -37.49 -11.21 20.13
C TRP A 185 -38.97 -11.51 20.40
N THR A 186 -39.65 -10.74 21.26
CA THR A 186 -41.11 -10.90 21.47
C THR A 186 -41.89 -10.49 20.22
N ASP A 187 -41.43 -9.48 19.48
CA ASP A 187 -42.07 -9.08 18.21
C ASP A 187 -42.04 -10.23 17.19
N LEU A 188 -40.96 -11.02 17.17
CA LEU A 188 -40.88 -12.21 16.34
C LEU A 188 -41.78 -13.33 16.88
N ALA A 189 -41.84 -13.50 18.21
CA ALA A 189 -42.69 -14.49 18.86
C ALA A 189 -44.18 -14.27 18.53
N ASP A 190 -44.72 -13.05 18.71
CA ASP A 190 -46.14 -12.81 18.37
C ASP A 190 -46.42 -12.77 16.86
N SER A 191 -45.38 -12.77 16.02
CA SER A 191 -45.52 -13.03 14.58
C SER A 191 -45.67 -14.52 14.25
N GLY A 192 -45.66 -15.40 15.25
CA GLY A 192 -45.82 -16.84 15.10
C GLY A 192 -44.50 -17.63 15.00
N ILE A 193 -43.35 -17.00 15.27
CA ILE A 193 -42.06 -17.70 15.32
C ILE A 193 -41.95 -18.39 16.69
N SER A 194 -41.74 -19.71 16.68
CA SER A 194 -41.61 -20.49 17.92
C SER A 194 -40.36 -20.10 18.71
N ALA A 195 -40.39 -20.29 20.04
CA ALA A 195 -39.24 -20.03 20.91
C ALA A 195 -37.97 -20.76 20.43
N GLU A 196 -38.10 -22.02 19.99
CA GLU A 196 -37.00 -22.78 19.39
C GLU A 196 -36.38 -22.08 18.17
N ARG A 197 -37.21 -21.54 17.26
CA ARG A 197 -36.72 -20.83 16.08
C ARG A 197 -36.09 -19.47 16.42
N ILE A 198 -36.55 -18.82 17.48
CA ILE A 198 -35.91 -17.61 18.02
C ILE A 198 -34.48 -17.93 18.46
N GLU A 199 -34.26 -19.05 19.16
CA GLU A 199 -32.92 -19.47 19.54
C GLU A 199 -32.03 -19.79 18.31
N TYR A 200 -32.59 -20.37 17.24
CA TYR A 200 -31.86 -20.51 15.98
C TYR A 200 -31.47 -19.17 15.34
N PHE A 201 -32.34 -18.15 15.41
CA PHE A 201 -32.01 -16.82 14.91
C PHE A 201 -30.96 -16.10 15.78
N LYS A 202 -30.98 -16.29 17.10
CA LYS A 202 -29.94 -15.78 18.00
C LYS A 202 -28.58 -16.39 17.65
N GLU A 203 -28.55 -17.68 17.35
CA GLU A 203 -27.33 -18.35 16.91
C GLU A 203 -26.86 -17.85 15.53
N LEU A 204 -27.78 -17.71 14.56
CA LEU A 204 -27.50 -17.17 13.23
C LEU A 204 -27.08 -15.69 13.23
N ALA A 205 -27.31 -14.96 14.32
CA ALA A 205 -26.91 -13.56 14.42
C ALA A 205 -25.38 -13.43 14.41
N TRP A 206 -24.69 -14.46 14.89
CA TRP A 206 -23.23 -14.53 14.88
C TRP A 206 -22.73 -14.94 13.50
N ALA A 207 -21.77 -14.18 12.99
CA ALA A 207 -21.04 -14.54 11.80
C ALA A 207 -20.11 -15.72 12.09
N VAL A 208 -20.17 -16.73 11.22
CA VAL A 208 -19.14 -17.76 11.14
C VAL A 208 -18.10 -17.28 10.11
N PRO A 209 -16.79 -17.47 10.36
CA PRO A 209 -15.77 -17.16 9.36
C PRO A 209 -16.11 -17.81 8.02
N THR A 210 -16.03 -17.02 6.96
CA THR A 210 -16.21 -17.49 5.59
C THR A 210 -15.13 -18.50 5.23
N PRO A 211 -15.35 -19.39 4.24
CA PRO A 211 -14.32 -20.31 3.79
C PRO A 211 -12.99 -19.62 3.42
N GLY A 212 -13.06 -18.41 2.86
CA GLY A 212 -11.86 -17.62 2.55
C GLY A 212 -11.10 -17.15 3.80
N GLU A 213 -11.81 -16.73 4.85
CA GLU A 213 -11.19 -16.38 6.14
C GLU A 213 -10.58 -17.60 6.82
N VAL A 214 -11.26 -18.75 6.79
CA VAL A 214 -10.72 -20.01 7.33
C VAL A 214 -9.42 -20.41 6.61
N ILE A 215 -9.39 -20.31 5.28
CA ILE A 215 -8.17 -20.57 4.50
C ILE A 215 -7.09 -19.54 4.86
N ASN A 216 -7.44 -18.27 5.03
CA ASN A 216 -6.48 -17.25 5.44
C ASN A 216 -5.92 -17.49 6.84
N PHE A 217 -6.74 -17.96 7.79
CA PHE A 217 -6.29 -18.33 9.13
C PHE A 217 -5.29 -19.49 9.07
N ALA A 218 -5.58 -20.52 8.27
CA ALA A 218 -4.65 -21.62 8.04
C ALA A 218 -3.35 -21.12 7.39
N ALA A 219 -3.45 -20.28 6.36
CA ALA A 219 -2.32 -19.67 5.66
C ALA A 219 -1.47 -18.72 6.52
N LYS A 220 -1.98 -18.32 7.68
CA LYS A 220 -1.29 -17.46 8.65
C LYS A 220 -0.94 -18.21 9.92
N GLU A 221 -1.08 -19.53 9.92
CA GLU A 221 -0.80 -20.41 11.05
C GLU A 221 -1.57 -19.99 12.32
N ALA A 222 -2.74 -19.35 12.15
CA ALA A 222 -3.54 -18.81 13.26
C ALA A 222 -4.18 -19.91 14.12
N PHE A 223 -4.38 -21.11 13.54
CA PHE A 223 -4.85 -22.28 14.27
C PHE A 223 -3.76 -22.98 15.10
N GLU A 224 -2.50 -22.64 14.89
CA GLU A 224 -1.37 -23.34 15.49
C GLU A 224 -0.85 -22.56 16.70
N ASP A 225 -1.10 -23.09 17.90
CA ASP A 225 -0.72 -22.41 19.14
C ASP A 225 0.80 -22.29 19.33
N ASP A 226 1.58 -23.25 18.82
CA ASP A 226 3.04 -23.20 18.86
C ASP A 226 3.58 -22.05 18.00
N MET A 227 2.98 -21.80 16.84
CA MET A 227 3.32 -20.66 15.99
C MET A 227 2.90 -19.34 16.64
N ALA A 228 1.74 -19.30 17.29
CA ALA A 228 1.30 -18.11 18.02
C ALA A 228 2.26 -17.76 19.16
N GLU A 229 2.77 -18.74 19.90
CA GLU A 229 3.77 -18.54 20.96
C GLU A 229 5.12 -18.07 20.40
N ILE A 230 5.65 -18.75 19.36
CA ILE A 230 6.96 -18.43 18.78
C ILE A 230 7.02 -17.01 18.22
N TYR A 231 5.96 -16.57 17.54
CA TYR A 231 5.92 -15.27 16.86
C TYR A 231 5.20 -14.18 17.66
N GLY A 232 4.67 -14.50 18.85
CA GLY A 232 3.90 -13.56 19.66
C GLY A 232 2.61 -13.10 18.98
N LEU A 233 1.90 -14.00 18.28
CA LEU A 233 0.72 -13.62 17.49
C LEU A 233 -0.50 -13.23 18.34
N ASP A 234 -0.51 -13.60 19.63
CA ASP A 234 -1.54 -13.21 20.60
C ASP A 234 -1.20 -11.91 21.35
N GLU A 235 -0.01 -11.35 21.13
CA GLU A 235 0.40 -10.10 21.77
C GLU A 235 -0.53 -8.95 21.41
N GLU A 236 -0.71 -8.01 22.36
CA GLU A 236 -1.56 -6.82 22.21
C GLU A 236 -3.06 -7.10 21.95
N PHE A 237 -3.52 -8.35 21.98
CA PHE A 237 -4.93 -8.69 21.73
C PHE A 237 -5.89 -8.06 22.74
N ASP A 238 -5.47 -7.93 24.00
CA ASP A 238 -6.26 -7.31 25.07
C ASP A 238 -6.23 -5.77 25.03
N ALA A 239 -5.39 -5.17 24.17
CA ALA A 239 -5.28 -3.72 24.05
C ALA A 239 -6.46 -3.10 23.27
N ILE A 240 -7.19 -3.90 22.50
CA ILE A 240 -8.35 -3.45 21.73
C ILE A 240 -9.66 -3.60 22.53
N ASP A 241 -10.60 -2.69 22.30
CA ASP A 241 -11.96 -2.83 22.81
C ASP A 241 -12.69 -3.97 22.05
N GLN A 242 -12.71 -5.15 22.67
CA GLN A 242 -13.34 -6.36 22.16
C GLN A 242 -14.86 -6.20 21.89
N SER A 243 -15.51 -5.16 22.41
CA SER A 243 -16.92 -4.86 22.10
C SER A 243 -17.18 -4.57 20.62
N TRP A 244 -16.15 -4.20 19.86
CA TRP A 244 -16.24 -4.04 18.41
C TRP A 244 -16.39 -5.37 17.69
N MET A 245 -15.76 -6.44 18.20
CA MET A 245 -15.91 -7.80 17.66
C MET A 245 -17.34 -8.32 17.90
N ASP A 246 -17.92 -8.04 19.07
CA ASP A 246 -19.34 -8.30 19.34
C ASP A 246 -20.23 -7.57 18.32
N LYS A 247 -20.05 -6.27 18.13
CA LYS A 247 -20.86 -5.46 17.18
C LYS A 247 -20.69 -5.90 15.73
N ALA A 248 -19.55 -6.48 15.38
CA ALA A 248 -19.28 -7.08 14.07
C ALA A 248 -19.86 -8.49 13.91
N GLY A 249 -20.35 -9.09 15.01
CA GLY A 249 -20.91 -10.43 15.04
C GLY A 249 -19.88 -11.55 15.10
N VAL A 250 -18.64 -11.27 15.51
CA VAL A 250 -17.57 -12.26 15.65
C VAL A 250 -17.69 -12.95 17.01
N LYS A 251 -17.91 -14.28 16.98
CA LYS A 251 -17.92 -15.11 18.19
C LYS A 251 -16.56 -15.07 18.90
N GLU A 252 -16.60 -15.14 20.23
CA GLU A 252 -15.42 -15.11 21.10
C GLU A 252 -14.33 -16.08 20.66
N GLU A 253 -14.68 -17.32 20.35
CA GLU A 253 -13.77 -18.38 19.88
C GLU A 253 -13.03 -18.05 18.57
N ALA A 254 -13.63 -17.21 17.70
CA ALA A 254 -13.02 -16.84 16.41
C ALA A 254 -12.13 -15.60 16.52
N ARG A 255 -12.25 -14.80 17.59
CA ARG A 255 -11.51 -13.54 17.72
C ARG A 255 -9.99 -13.73 17.73
N PRO A 256 -9.41 -14.70 18.45
CA PRO A 256 -7.98 -14.95 18.42
C PRO A 256 -7.49 -15.32 17.02
N LEU A 257 -8.29 -16.02 16.22
CA LEU A 257 -7.91 -16.39 14.84
C LEU A 257 -7.80 -15.16 13.93
N TYR A 258 -8.79 -14.26 14.01
CA TYR A 258 -8.74 -12.98 13.32
C TYR A 258 -7.53 -12.15 13.75
N TRP A 259 -7.23 -12.15 15.04
CA TRP A 259 -6.05 -11.46 15.57
C TRP A 259 -4.76 -12.10 15.06
N ARG A 260 -4.52 -13.40 15.28
CA ARG A 260 -3.30 -14.05 14.82
C ARG A 260 -3.04 -13.87 13.31
N ALA A 261 -4.10 -13.85 12.49
CA ALA A 261 -4.01 -13.63 11.05
C ALA A 261 -3.87 -12.16 10.60
N HIS A 262 -4.02 -11.17 11.49
CA HIS A 262 -3.94 -9.75 11.15
C HIS A 262 -2.51 -9.24 10.94
N TRP A 263 -1.53 -9.92 11.54
CA TRP A 263 -0.14 -9.49 11.53
C TRP A 263 0.48 -9.44 10.13
N GLN A 264 1.35 -8.46 9.91
CA GLN A 264 2.19 -8.36 8.72
C GLN A 264 3.59 -8.85 9.04
N HIS A 265 4.02 -9.90 8.36
CA HIS A 265 5.37 -10.44 8.53
C HIS A 265 6.38 -9.69 7.65
N PRO A 266 7.69 -9.70 8.02
CA PRO A 266 8.74 -9.12 7.21
C PRO A 266 8.74 -9.65 5.77
N SER A 267 9.34 -8.95 4.81
CA SER A 267 9.51 -9.53 3.47
C SER A 267 10.58 -10.61 3.47
N LEU A 268 10.53 -11.53 2.49
CA LEU A 268 11.51 -12.62 2.39
C LEU A 268 12.96 -12.11 2.33
N GLN A 269 13.21 -11.02 1.60
CA GLN A 269 14.54 -10.39 1.56
C GLN A 269 15.03 -9.94 2.93
N LYS A 270 14.13 -9.44 3.79
CA LYS A 270 14.49 -9.03 5.16
C LYS A 270 14.79 -10.23 6.04
N VAL A 271 14.09 -11.35 5.85
CA VAL A 271 14.39 -12.60 6.56
C VAL A 271 15.74 -13.17 6.13
N PHE A 272 16.09 -13.08 4.84
CA PHE A 272 17.45 -13.41 4.37
C PHE A 272 18.52 -12.51 5.00
N ASP A 273 18.27 -11.21 5.09
CA ASP A 273 19.19 -10.31 5.81
C ASP A 273 19.38 -10.73 7.28
N LEU A 274 18.33 -11.19 7.96
CA LEU A 274 18.41 -11.71 9.33
C LEU A 274 19.25 -13.00 9.40
N LEU A 275 19.03 -13.93 8.46
CA LEU A 275 19.81 -15.17 8.36
C LEU A 275 21.30 -14.88 8.15
N HIS A 276 21.66 -14.05 7.16
CA HIS A 276 23.05 -13.74 6.86
C HIS A 276 23.75 -12.97 8.00
N ARG A 277 22.98 -12.26 8.84
CA ARG A 277 23.47 -11.58 10.04
C ARG A 277 23.48 -12.47 11.30
N GLY A 278 23.14 -13.75 11.15
CA GLY A 278 23.10 -14.71 12.26
C GLY A 278 22.07 -14.36 13.34
N GLN A 279 21.02 -13.61 12.99
CA GLN A 279 19.94 -13.25 13.92
C GLN A 279 18.88 -14.35 14.00
N ILE A 280 18.82 -15.22 13.00
CA ILE A 280 17.99 -16.42 12.96
C ILE A 280 18.79 -17.59 12.38
N THR A 281 18.34 -18.82 12.65
CA THR A 281 18.88 -20.04 12.03
C THR A 281 18.16 -20.38 10.73
N GLU A 282 18.70 -21.34 9.97
CA GLU A 282 18.01 -21.87 8.80
C GLU A 282 16.69 -22.54 9.20
N GLU A 283 16.65 -23.29 10.31
CA GLU A 283 15.41 -23.92 10.80
C GLU A 283 14.31 -22.89 11.10
N GLU A 284 14.68 -21.74 11.69
CA GLU A 284 13.76 -20.64 11.95
C GLU A 284 13.26 -20.00 10.65
N MET A 285 14.12 -19.85 9.64
CA MET A 285 13.70 -19.42 8.30
C MET A 285 12.76 -20.45 7.64
N TYR A 286 13.01 -21.75 7.81
CA TYR A 286 12.12 -22.80 7.29
C TYR A 286 10.74 -22.74 7.94
N ARG A 287 10.68 -22.41 9.24
CA ARG A 287 9.42 -22.14 9.93
C ARG A 287 8.76 -20.86 9.39
N TYR A 288 9.53 -19.82 9.09
CA TYR A 288 9.00 -18.60 8.49
C TYR A 288 8.38 -18.87 7.10
N TYR A 289 8.98 -19.72 6.24
CA TYR A 289 8.38 -20.09 4.96
C TYR A 289 6.98 -20.71 5.09
N ARG A 290 6.73 -21.45 6.18
CA ARG A 290 5.41 -21.99 6.50
C ARG A 290 4.45 -20.83 6.81
N LEU A 291 4.83 -19.93 7.70
CA LEU A 291 4.04 -18.75 8.11
C LEU A 291 3.62 -17.82 6.96
N VAL A 292 4.41 -17.74 5.89
CA VAL A 292 4.12 -16.90 4.71
C VAL A 292 3.77 -17.69 3.45
N GLU A 293 3.36 -18.96 3.60
CA GLU A 293 2.85 -19.80 2.51
C GLU A 293 3.81 -19.99 1.33
N VAL A 294 5.11 -20.07 1.58
CA VAL A 294 6.08 -20.45 0.53
C VAL A 294 6.02 -21.97 0.34
N PRO A 295 5.66 -22.46 -0.87
CA PRO A 295 5.55 -23.88 -1.13
C PRO A 295 6.88 -24.62 -0.88
N PRO A 296 6.86 -25.85 -0.32
CA PRO A 296 8.07 -26.61 -0.02
C PRO A 296 9.06 -26.73 -1.18
N TYR A 297 8.56 -26.85 -2.43
CA TYR A 297 9.38 -26.91 -3.64
C TYR A 297 10.36 -25.75 -3.80
N TRP A 298 9.99 -24.55 -3.33
CA TRP A 298 10.79 -23.34 -3.48
C TRP A 298 11.73 -23.07 -2.31
N ARG A 299 11.48 -23.66 -1.13
CA ARG A 299 12.18 -23.29 0.11
C ARG A 299 13.69 -23.44 -0.01
N ASP A 300 14.15 -24.65 -0.34
CA ASP A 300 15.58 -24.94 -0.50
C ASP A 300 16.22 -24.07 -1.59
N LYS A 301 15.48 -23.81 -2.69
CA LYS A 301 15.99 -23.01 -3.82
C LYS A 301 16.13 -21.54 -3.46
N LEU A 302 15.14 -21.00 -2.76
CA LEU A 302 15.12 -19.61 -2.30
C LEU A 302 16.19 -19.37 -1.23
N THR A 303 16.38 -20.34 -0.33
CA THR A 303 17.48 -20.35 0.64
C THR A 303 18.84 -20.39 -0.04
N GLU A 304 19.04 -21.28 -1.02
CA GLU A 304 20.33 -21.37 -1.71
C GLU A 304 20.70 -20.08 -2.43
N ILE A 305 19.74 -19.44 -3.11
CA ILE A 305 19.97 -18.18 -3.82
C ILE A 305 19.93 -16.95 -2.92
N SER A 306 19.65 -17.09 -1.61
CA SER A 306 19.71 -15.96 -0.70
C SER A 306 21.16 -15.51 -0.53
N TRP A 307 22.11 -16.45 -0.58
CA TRP A 307 23.53 -16.16 -0.51
C TRP A 307 24.05 -15.57 -1.81
N ASP A 308 24.75 -14.44 -1.70
CA ASP A 308 25.39 -13.81 -2.85
C ASP A 308 26.55 -14.66 -3.38
N LEU A 309 26.61 -14.80 -4.70
CA LEU A 309 27.80 -15.31 -5.39
C LEU A 309 28.87 -14.22 -5.47
N PRO A 310 30.16 -14.59 -5.61
CA PRO A 310 31.22 -13.61 -5.79
C PRO A 310 30.91 -12.65 -6.93
N ASN A 311 30.95 -11.36 -6.63
CA ASN A 311 30.67 -10.33 -7.62
C ASN A 311 31.81 -10.21 -8.64
N ARG A 312 31.62 -9.41 -9.70
CA ARG A 312 32.62 -9.25 -10.76
C ARG A 312 33.97 -8.68 -10.28
N ILE A 313 34.00 -7.93 -9.18
CA ILE A 313 35.25 -7.43 -8.60
C ILE A 313 35.98 -8.57 -7.92
N GLU A 314 35.30 -9.34 -7.10
CA GLU A 314 35.87 -10.50 -6.39
C GLU A 314 36.37 -11.55 -7.37
N LEU A 315 35.59 -11.92 -8.39
CA LEU A 315 36.01 -12.85 -9.44
C LEU A 315 37.27 -12.37 -10.17
N ARG A 316 37.36 -11.07 -10.46
CA ARG A 316 38.58 -10.48 -11.05
C ARG A 316 39.76 -10.54 -10.11
N MET A 317 39.56 -10.31 -8.81
CA MET A 317 40.62 -10.41 -7.82
C MET A 317 41.11 -11.85 -7.68
N MET A 318 40.20 -12.83 -7.60
CA MET A 318 40.53 -14.25 -7.60
C MET A 318 41.36 -14.64 -8.83
N ALA A 319 40.93 -14.21 -10.02
CA ALA A 319 41.66 -14.44 -11.26
C ALA A 319 43.05 -13.76 -11.25
N ARG A 320 43.13 -12.52 -10.76
CA ARG A 320 44.38 -11.75 -10.68
C ARG A 320 45.43 -12.44 -9.82
N TYR A 321 45.00 -13.07 -8.73
CA TYR A 321 45.88 -13.80 -7.81
C TYR A 321 46.08 -15.28 -8.20
N GLY A 322 45.55 -15.72 -9.34
CA GLY A 322 45.68 -17.10 -9.80
C GLY A 322 44.96 -18.12 -8.91
N LEU A 323 43.92 -17.69 -8.20
CA LEU A 323 43.15 -18.56 -7.30
C LEU A 323 42.09 -19.41 -8.03
N VAL A 324 41.77 -19.03 -9.27
CA VAL A 324 40.71 -19.66 -10.08
C VAL A 324 41.16 -19.75 -11.54
N ASP A 325 40.58 -20.68 -12.28
CA ASP A 325 40.83 -20.89 -13.71
C ASP A 325 39.70 -20.33 -14.59
N LYS A 326 39.86 -20.45 -15.91
CA LYS A 326 38.88 -19.96 -16.89
C LYS A 326 37.54 -20.69 -16.77
N ALA A 327 37.56 -22.00 -16.52
CA ALA A 327 36.36 -22.82 -16.46
C ALA A 327 35.47 -22.39 -15.29
N PHE A 328 36.07 -22.19 -14.11
CA PHE A 328 35.40 -21.63 -12.94
C PHE A 328 34.78 -20.26 -13.25
N LEU A 329 35.53 -19.35 -13.87
CA LEU A 329 35.02 -18.02 -14.22
C LEU A 329 33.82 -18.09 -15.17
N VAL A 330 33.87 -18.92 -16.21
CA VAL A 330 32.75 -19.11 -17.15
C VAL A 330 31.50 -19.63 -16.43
N GLU A 331 31.66 -20.61 -15.53
CA GLU A 331 30.57 -21.15 -14.72
C GLU A 331 29.95 -20.07 -13.81
N GLN A 332 30.77 -19.37 -13.04
CA GLN A 332 30.30 -18.33 -12.11
C GLN A 332 29.63 -17.16 -12.85
N LEU A 333 30.19 -16.75 -13.99
CA LEU A 333 29.59 -15.73 -14.85
C LEU A 333 28.20 -16.17 -15.37
N GLY A 334 28.03 -17.47 -15.64
CA GLY A 334 26.73 -18.04 -15.96
C GLY A 334 25.73 -17.95 -14.81
N LYS A 335 26.16 -18.28 -13.57
CA LYS A 335 25.29 -18.24 -12.38
C LYS A 335 24.80 -16.83 -12.03
N VAL A 336 25.61 -15.79 -12.27
CA VAL A 336 25.21 -14.38 -12.10
C VAL A 336 24.43 -13.83 -13.31
N GLY A 337 24.08 -14.67 -14.29
CA GLY A 337 23.20 -14.32 -15.41
C GLY A 337 23.88 -13.67 -16.62
N LEU A 338 25.22 -13.73 -16.75
CA LEU A 338 25.87 -13.27 -17.98
C LEU A 338 25.47 -14.19 -19.14
N HIS A 339 25.09 -13.60 -20.28
CA HIS A 339 24.75 -14.35 -21.49
C HIS A 339 25.95 -15.18 -21.98
N GLU A 340 25.69 -16.38 -22.51
CA GLU A 340 26.72 -17.38 -22.85
C GLU A 340 27.79 -16.85 -23.82
N ASP A 341 27.38 -16.07 -24.83
CA ASP A 341 28.27 -15.44 -25.82
C ASP A 341 29.38 -14.58 -25.20
N PHE A 342 29.17 -14.04 -24.00
CA PHE A 342 30.13 -13.15 -23.34
C PHE A 342 30.91 -13.82 -22.22
N ARG A 343 30.56 -15.04 -21.80
CA ARG A 343 31.19 -15.68 -20.63
C ARG A 343 32.66 -15.97 -20.89
N ASP A 344 32.97 -16.54 -22.06
CA ASP A 344 34.33 -16.88 -22.45
C ASP A 344 35.23 -15.63 -22.57
N ILE A 345 34.72 -14.60 -23.25
CA ILE A 345 35.39 -13.32 -23.47
C ILE A 345 35.65 -12.59 -22.14
N ALA A 346 34.64 -12.58 -21.25
CA ALA A 346 34.77 -11.96 -19.94
C ALA A 346 35.77 -12.74 -19.07
N ALA A 347 35.76 -14.07 -19.09
CA ALA A 347 36.72 -14.88 -18.35
C ALA A 347 38.16 -14.63 -18.84
N ASP A 348 38.38 -14.55 -20.16
CA ASP A 348 39.67 -14.16 -20.74
C ASP A 348 40.13 -12.78 -20.25
N MET A 349 39.23 -11.80 -20.23
CA MET A 349 39.52 -10.45 -19.73
C MET A 349 39.96 -10.47 -18.26
N MET A 350 39.29 -11.26 -17.41
CA MET A 350 39.62 -11.34 -15.98
C MET A 350 40.99 -11.99 -15.74
N LEU A 351 41.30 -13.08 -16.46
CA LEU A 351 42.58 -13.78 -16.36
C LEU A 351 43.74 -12.96 -16.94
N ALA A 352 43.55 -12.39 -18.12
CA ALA A 352 44.60 -11.67 -18.85
C ALA A 352 45.21 -10.54 -18.02
N MET A 353 44.41 -9.85 -17.18
CA MET A 353 44.91 -8.77 -16.34
C MET A 353 45.93 -9.25 -15.30
N GLY A 354 45.65 -10.38 -14.63
CA GLY A 354 46.55 -11.00 -13.66
C GLY A 354 47.82 -11.53 -14.31
N ILE A 355 47.63 -12.40 -15.30
CA ILE A 355 48.71 -13.07 -16.03
C ILE A 355 49.66 -12.05 -16.67
N ARG A 356 49.13 -11.00 -17.31
CA ARG A 356 49.98 -9.94 -17.88
C ARG A 356 50.86 -9.32 -16.82
N THR A 357 50.28 -8.98 -15.67
CA THR A 357 51.00 -8.25 -14.62
C THR A 357 52.12 -9.11 -14.03
N ASP A 358 51.85 -10.38 -13.76
CA ASP A 358 52.84 -11.35 -13.28
C ASP A 358 53.95 -11.56 -14.33
N LEU A 359 53.58 -12.00 -15.53
CA LEU A 359 54.55 -12.36 -16.58
C LEU A 359 55.37 -11.15 -17.05
N SER A 360 54.78 -9.96 -17.20
CA SER A 360 55.53 -8.74 -17.49
C SER A 360 56.57 -8.43 -16.42
N THR A 361 56.24 -8.64 -15.14
CA THR A 361 57.16 -8.37 -14.04
C THR A 361 58.30 -9.38 -14.00
N ARG A 362 57.98 -10.67 -14.05
CA ARG A 362 58.96 -11.76 -14.07
C ARG A 362 59.90 -11.63 -15.28
N TYR A 363 59.35 -11.29 -16.46
CA TYR A 363 60.13 -11.13 -17.68
C TYR A 363 61.03 -9.88 -17.64
N ARG A 364 60.49 -8.73 -17.23
CA ARG A 364 61.25 -7.47 -17.08
C ARG A 364 62.45 -7.64 -16.15
N ASN A 365 62.24 -8.33 -15.03
CA ASN A 365 63.29 -8.59 -14.05
C ASN A 365 64.24 -9.73 -14.46
N GLY A 366 64.01 -10.39 -15.60
CA GLY A 366 64.84 -11.48 -16.09
C GLY A 366 64.69 -12.80 -15.33
N TRP A 367 63.62 -12.95 -14.54
CA TRP A 367 63.34 -14.19 -13.80
C TRP A 367 62.84 -15.31 -14.73
N ILE A 368 62.31 -14.94 -15.89
CA ILE A 368 61.86 -15.87 -16.94
C ILE A 368 62.35 -15.39 -18.31
N ASP A 369 62.47 -16.34 -19.24
CA ASP A 369 62.85 -16.08 -20.63
C ASP A 369 61.64 -16.09 -21.57
N ARG A 370 61.89 -15.83 -22.86
CA ARG A 370 60.85 -15.78 -23.89
C ARG A 370 60.11 -17.11 -24.05
N ALA A 371 60.82 -18.24 -23.92
CA ALA A 371 60.22 -19.56 -24.05
C ALA A 371 59.27 -19.85 -22.87
N THR A 372 59.66 -19.47 -21.66
CA THR A 372 58.85 -19.59 -20.44
C THR A 372 57.59 -18.74 -20.52
N VAL A 373 57.67 -17.49 -21.02
CA VAL A 373 56.47 -16.65 -21.22
C VAL A 373 55.47 -17.32 -22.17
N ALA A 374 55.94 -17.92 -23.27
CA ALA A 374 55.07 -18.62 -24.21
C ALA A 374 54.42 -19.86 -23.56
N SER A 375 55.19 -20.66 -22.81
CA SER A 375 54.70 -21.83 -22.10
C SER A 375 53.65 -21.47 -21.03
N ASP A 376 53.92 -20.45 -20.22
CA ASP A 376 53.00 -20.01 -19.16
C ASP A 376 51.69 -19.48 -19.76
N LEU A 377 51.75 -18.74 -20.88
CA LEU A 377 50.55 -18.30 -21.61
C LEU A 377 49.77 -19.47 -22.22
N ALA A 378 50.44 -20.48 -22.77
CA ALA A 378 49.77 -21.67 -23.29
C ALA A 378 49.07 -22.47 -22.17
N ALA A 379 49.65 -22.50 -20.98
CA ALA A 379 49.07 -23.15 -19.79
C ALA A 379 48.00 -22.32 -19.07
N SER A 380 47.80 -21.05 -19.45
CA SER A 380 46.94 -20.12 -18.73
C SER A 380 45.43 -20.31 -18.94
N GLY A 381 45.05 -21.10 -19.94
CA GLY A 381 43.65 -21.29 -20.33
C GLY A 381 43.04 -20.14 -21.15
N LEU A 382 43.79 -19.07 -21.44
CA LEU A 382 43.34 -17.98 -22.31
C LEU A 382 43.07 -18.47 -23.75
N SER A 383 42.20 -17.79 -24.50
CA SER A 383 42.05 -18.08 -25.93
C SER A 383 43.35 -17.80 -26.70
N GLU A 384 43.61 -18.57 -27.77
CA GLU A 384 44.84 -18.46 -28.57
C GLU A 384 45.09 -17.03 -29.09
N ALA A 385 44.03 -16.32 -29.48
CA ALA A 385 44.10 -14.92 -29.91
C ALA A 385 44.51 -13.98 -28.77
N VAL A 386 44.10 -14.25 -27.53
CA VAL A 386 44.50 -13.46 -26.35
C VAL A 386 45.93 -13.82 -25.94
N GLN A 387 46.29 -15.11 -25.93
CA GLN A 387 47.67 -15.57 -25.67
C GLN A 387 48.66 -14.88 -26.61
N THR A 388 48.36 -14.87 -27.92
CA THR A 388 49.21 -14.24 -28.94
C THR A 388 49.40 -12.75 -28.66
N ARG A 389 48.30 -12.00 -28.47
CA ARG A 389 48.38 -10.56 -28.18
C ARG A 389 49.14 -10.25 -26.89
N MET A 390 48.96 -11.08 -25.85
CA MET A 390 49.66 -10.90 -24.57
C MET A 390 51.14 -11.21 -24.69
N PHE A 391 51.51 -12.27 -25.40
CA PHE A 391 52.91 -12.59 -25.66
C PHE A 391 53.61 -11.44 -26.37
N GLU A 392 52.99 -10.90 -27.42
CA GLU A 392 53.52 -9.73 -28.14
C GLU A 392 53.66 -8.52 -27.23
N TRP A 393 52.66 -8.22 -26.41
CA TRP A 393 52.73 -7.11 -25.45
C TRP A 393 53.89 -7.31 -24.47
N ILE A 394 53.95 -8.46 -23.79
CA ILE A 394 54.95 -8.72 -22.76
C ILE A 394 56.35 -8.68 -23.34
N VAL A 395 56.59 -9.32 -24.50
CA VAL A 395 57.94 -9.45 -25.04
C VAL A 395 58.38 -8.17 -25.76
N LYS A 396 57.54 -7.59 -26.64
CA LYS A 396 57.94 -6.39 -27.42
C LYS A 396 58.07 -5.16 -26.53
N ASN A 397 57.04 -4.83 -25.74
CA ASN A 397 57.04 -3.58 -24.96
C ASN A 397 58.03 -3.60 -23.78
N VAL A 398 58.26 -4.76 -23.16
CA VAL A 398 59.24 -4.86 -22.05
C VAL A 398 60.68 -4.94 -22.57
N SER A 399 60.90 -5.48 -23.78
CA SER A 399 62.24 -5.49 -24.38
C SER A 399 62.77 -4.08 -24.66
N GLU A 400 61.91 -3.16 -25.10
CA GLU A 400 62.26 -1.75 -25.31
C GLU A 400 62.61 -1.05 -23.99
N ASP A 401 61.84 -1.30 -22.91
CA ASP A 401 62.14 -0.81 -21.56
C ASP A 401 63.50 -1.28 -21.02
N ARG A 402 63.87 -2.55 -21.25
CA ARG A 402 65.18 -3.10 -20.85
C ARG A 402 66.33 -2.42 -21.58
N VAL A 403 66.19 -2.19 -22.89
CA VAL A 403 67.25 -1.60 -23.72
C VAL A 403 67.44 -0.11 -23.41
N ALA A 404 66.36 0.62 -23.11
CA ALA A 404 66.41 2.04 -22.80
C ALA A 404 66.98 2.34 -21.40
N LYS A 405 66.62 1.57 -20.36
CA LYS A 405 67.06 1.88 -18.98
C LYS A 405 68.44 1.36 -18.60
N GLU A 406 68.94 0.30 -19.23
CA GLU A 406 70.22 -0.31 -18.82
C GLU A 406 71.46 0.40 -19.40
N LYS A 407 71.31 1.38 -20.30
CA LYS A 407 72.45 1.99 -21.03
C LYS A 407 72.69 3.49 -20.80
N ASP A 408 71.84 4.17 -20.05
CA ASP A 408 71.98 5.62 -19.84
C ASP A 408 72.61 5.94 -18.48
N LEU A 409 73.63 6.80 -18.49
CA LEU A 409 74.17 7.39 -17.27
C LEU A 409 73.08 8.22 -16.58
N THR A 410 72.86 7.99 -15.30
CA THR A 410 71.97 8.85 -14.51
C THR A 410 72.63 10.22 -14.26
N LYS A 411 71.83 11.27 -14.09
CA LYS A 411 72.32 12.61 -13.69
C LYS A 411 73.32 12.57 -12.54
N THR A 412 73.02 11.73 -11.55
CA THR A 412 73.84 11.55 -10.35
C THR A 412 75.21 10.93 -10.67
N GLU A 413 75.28 10.03 -11.65
CA GLU A 413 76.53 9.45 -12.12
C GLU A 413 77.36 10.47 -12.90
N ILE A 414 76.71 11.30 -13.73
CA ILE A 414 77.34 12.44 -14.42
C ILE A 414 77.95 13.39 -13.39
N TYR A 415 77.19 13.83 -12.37
CA TYR A 415 77.72 14.71 -11.32
C TYR A 415 78.88 14.07 -10.55
N LYS A 416 78.77 12.78 -10.20
CA LYS A 416 79.84 12.05 -9.50
C LYS A 416 81.10 11.91 -10.36
N ALA A 417 80.96 11.71 -11.67
CA ALA A 417 82.09 11.61 -12.60
C ALA A 417 82.85 12.94 -12.66
N ILE A 418 82.13 14.06 -12.76
CA ILE A 418 82.73 15.40 -12.78
C ILE A 418 83.38 15.72 -11.41
N LYS A 419 82.69 15.43 -10.30
CA LYS A 419 83.21 15.66 -8.93
C LYS A 419 84.48 14.86 -8.63
N LYS A 420 84.65 13.70 -9.28
CA LYS A 420 85.85 12.87 -9.18
C LYS A 420 86.94 13.23 -10.20
N GLY A 421 86.73 14.27 -11.02
CA GLY A 421 87.66 14.70 -12.07
C GLY A 421 87.77 13.71 -13.24
N ALA A 422 86.85 12.74 -13.35
CA ALA A 422 86.84 11.73 -14.40
C ALA A 422 86.13 12.20 -15.68
N MET A 423 85.50 13.37 -15.64
CA MET A 423 84.72 13.98 -16.72
C MET A 423 84.84 15.50 -16.61
N LEU A 424 84.96 16.20 -17.75
CA LEU A 424 84.96 17.66 -17.74
C LEU A 424 83.53 18.18 -17.52
N PRO A 425 83.35 19.34 -16.85
CA PRO A 425 82.04 19.95 -16.72
C PRO A 425 81.34 20.17 -18.07
N SER A 426 82.07 20.54 -19.12
CA SER A 426 81.55 20.71 -20.48
C SER A 426 80.95 19.42 -21.04
N ASP A 427 81.62 18.29 -20.83
CA ASP A 427 81.16 16.98 -21.32
C ASP A 427 79.92 16.53 -20.52
N GLY A 428 79.86 16.91 -19.24
CA GLY A 428 78.67 16.75 -18.42
C GLY A 428 77.47 17.55 -18.92
N VAL A 429 77.69 18.78 -19.43
CA VAL A 429 76.63 19.61 -20.02
C VAL A 429 76.07 18.91 -21.23
N GLU A 430 76.91 18.44 -22.15
CA GLU A 430 76.48 17.72 -23.35
C GLU A 430 75.67 16.46 -22.99
N LEU A 431 76.14 15.66 -22.03
CA LEU A 431 75.41 14.46 -21.58
C LEU A 431 74.06 14.80 -20.95
N LEU A 432 73.94 15.91 -20.23
CA LEU A 432 72.66 16.38 -19.71
C LEU A 432 71.78 16.97 -20.83
N GLN A 433 72.35 17.55 -21.87
CA GLN A 433 71.57 17.99 -23.03
C GLN A 433 70.98 16.82 -23.82
N ASP A 434 71.74 15.73 -23.97
CA ASP A 434 71.23 14.45 -24.49
C ASP A 434 70.15 13.86 -23.56
N MET A 435 70.26 14.17 -22.27
CA MET A 435 69.26 14.04 -21.17
C MET A 435 67.90 14.71 -21.43
N GLY A 436 67.83 15.65 -22.37
CA GLY A 436 66.71 16.54 -22.62
C GLY A 436 66.70 17.82 -21.77
N TYR A 437 67.79 18.14 -21.05
CA TYR A 437 67.95 19.43 -20.38
C TYR A 437 68.41 20.47 -21.40
N ASP A 438 67.92 21.71 -21.30
CA ASP A 438 68.54 22.77 -22.09
C ASP A 438 69.96 23.06 -21.56
N ARG A 439 70.77 23.73 -22.38
CA ARG A 439 72.19 23.95 -22.08
C ARG A 439 72.39 24.67 -20.75
N GLU A 440 71.57 25.67 -20.51
CA GLU A 440 71.69 26.58 -19.39
C GLU A 440 71.21 25.89 -18.09
N GLU A 441 70.15 25.08 -18.19
CA GLU A 441 69.69 24.20 -17.12
C GLU A 441 70.74 23.13 -16.77
N ALA A 442 71.40 22.53 -17.77
CA ALA A 442 72.48 21.57 -17.58
C ALA A 442 73.71 22.18 -16.88
N GLU A 443 74.12 23.38 -17.29
CA GLU A 443 75.21 24.14 -16.66
C GLU A 443 74.89 24.45 -15.19
N LEU A 444 73.68 24.94 -14.91
CA LEU A 444 73.21 25.21 -13.55
C LEU A 444 73.14 23.94 -12.68
N LEU A 445 72.66 22.84 -13.24
CA LEU A 445 72.59 21.55 -12.55
C LEU A 445 73.97 21.04 -12.14
N ILE A 446 74.98 21.20 -13.00
CA ILE A 446 76.37 20.84 -12.69
C ILE A 446 76.93 21.78 -11.62
N GLU A 447 76.70 23.08 -11.75
CA GLU A 447 77.17 24.09 -10.80
C GLU A 447 76.64 23.83 -9.39
N ILE A 448 75.35 23.54 -9.25
CA ILE A 448 74.71 23.24 -7.97
C ILE A 448 75.23 21.92 -7.36
N ASN A 449 75.40 20.87 -8.17
CA ASN A 449 75.60 19.51 -7.66
C ASN A 449 77.07 19.07 -7.58
N VAL A 450 77.98 19.72 -8.32
CA VAL A 450 79.39 19.32 -8.39
C VAL A 450 80.27 20.16 -7.45
N GLY A 451 79.95 21.44 -7.21
CA GLY A 451 80.54 22.23 -6.12
C GLY A 451 82.06 22.40 -6.15
N VAL A 452 82.67 22.52 -7.34
CA VAL A 452 84.14 22.67 -7.51
C VAL A 452 84.55 24.00 -8.17
N LEU A 453 83.62 24.94 -8.39
CA LEU A 453 83.98 26.27 -8.93
C LEU A 453 83.89 27.32 -7.81
N ALA A 454 84.96 28.12 -7.67
CA ALA A 454 84.97 29.28 -6.81
C ALA A 454 83.83 30.23 -7.25
N GLY A 455 82.78 30.33 -6.43
CA GLY A 455 81.52 31.01 -6.78
C GLY A 455 80.25 30.25 -6.44
N SER A 456 80.33 29.02 -5.88
CA SER A 456 79.14 28.32 -5.39
C SER A 456 78.41 29.14 -4.30
N PRO A 457 77.09 29.32 -4.38
CA PRO A 457 76.35 30.18 -3.48
C PRO A 457 76.38 29.65 -2.04
N GLU A 458 76.87 30.46 -1.10
CA GLU A 458 76.95 30.10 0.32
C GLU A 458 75.63 30.38 1.08
N ASN A 459 74.77 31.21 0.48
CA ASN A 459 73.49 31.59 1.05
C ASN A 459 72.37 31.74 -0.01
N TYR A 460 71.13 31.91 0.47
CA TYR A 460 69.96 31.87 -0.39
C TYR A 460 69.89 33.08 -1.33
N GLN A 461 70.29 34.27 -0.88
CA GLN A 461 70.32 35.47 -1.70
C GLN A 461 71.39 35.40 -2.79
N GLU A 462 72.53 34.75 -2.55
CA GLU A 462 73.55 34.48 -3.57
C GLU A 462 73.02 33.50 -4.63
N LEU A 463 72.31 32.45 -4.20
CA LEU A 463 71.62 31.54 -5.13
C LEU A 463 70.50 32.27 -5.91
N LYS A 464 69.73 33.14 -5.24
CA LYS A 464 68.70 33.97 -5.86
C LYS A 464 69.33 34.95 -6.86
N LYS A 465 70.50 35.53 -6.57
CA LYS A 465 71.24 36.38 -7.50
C LYS A 465 71.61 35.63 -8.78
N ILE A 466 72.17 34.43 -8.66
CA ILE A 466 72.55 33.60 -9.81
C ILE A 466 71.31 33.27 -10.66
N THR A 467 70.22 32.81 -10.03
CA THR A 467 68.98 32.47 -10.74
C THR A 467 68.29 33.68 -11.37
N GLN A 468 68.40 34.88 -10.78
CA GLN A 468 67.83 36.11 -11.33
C GLN A 468 68.70 36.71 -12.43
N MET A 469 70.03 36.64 -12.32
CA MET A 469 70.95 36.98 -13.41
C MET A 469 70.71 36.10 -14.63
N TYR A 470 70.40 34.81 -14.42
CA TYR A 470 70.00 33.91 -15.48
C TYR A 470 68.68 34.34 -16.14
N ARG A 471 67.63 34.61 -15.37
CA ARG A 471 66.35 35.14 -15.90
C ARG A 471 66.55 36.38 -16.76
N ARG A 472 67.46 37.28 -16.36
CA ARG A 472 67.82 38.47 -17.13
C ARG A 472 68.47 38.12 -18.46
N ALA A 473 69.40 37.16 -18.48
CA ALA A 473 70.13 36.75 -19.68
C ALA A 473 69.20 36.19 -20.77
N ILE A 474 68.12 35.50 -20.36
CA ILE A 474 67.11 34.94 -21.27
C ILE A 474 65.92 35.90 -21.52
N GLY A 475 66.03 37.17 -21.13
CA GLY A 475 65.04 38.22 -21.42
C GLY A 475 63.75 38.16 -20.59
N LEU A 476 63.77 37.46 -19.45
CA LEU A 476 62.67 37.43 -18.49
C LEU A 476 62.85 38.51 -17.41
N ASP A 477 61.73 38.96 -16.85
CA ASP A 477 61.73 39.89 -15.72
C ASP A 477 62.53 39.28 -14.54
N SER A 478 63.53 40.04 -14.09
CA SER A 478 64.54 39.62 -13.13
C SER A 478 64.68 40.65 -12.03
N ASN A 479 64.74 40.16 -10.79
CA ASN A 479 64.92 41.00 -9.63
C ASN A 479 66.15 40.54 -8.84
N ILE A 480 67.28 41.20 -9.10
CA ILE A 480 68.59 40.80 -8.59
C ILE A 480 68.72 41.34 -7.15
N PRO A 481 68.94 40.46 -6.15
CA PRO A 481 69.19 40.88 -4.77
C PRO A 481 70.39 41.83 -4.70
N SER A 482 70.29 42.90 -3.91
CA SER A 482 71.41 43.83 -3.71
C SER A 482 72.57 43.17 -2.97
N GLU A 483 73.80 43.66 -3.20
CA GLU A 483 74.98 43.16 -2.48
C GLU A 483 74.85 43.33 -0.96
N ASP A 484 74.21 44.43 -0.52
CA ASP A 484 73.94 44.68 0.89
C ASP A 484 73.00 43.62 1.49
N LEU A 485 72.01 43.14 0.72
CA LEU A 485 71.09 42.10 1.17
C LEU A 485 71.78 40.73 1.23
N ILE A 486 72.66 40.43 0.27
CA ILE A 486 73.45 39.21 0.24
C ILE A 486 74.42 39.17 1.43
N GLN A 487 75.12 40.28 1.69
CA GLN A 487 76.03 40.39 2.82
C GLN A 487 75.27 40.33 4.15
N ALA A 488 74.12 40.98 4.28
CA ALA A 488 73.30 40.90 5.49
C ALA A 488 72.83 39.46 5.79
N GLU A 489 72.53 38.64 4.77
CA GLU A 489 72.23 37.21 5.00
C GLU A 489 73.48 36.42 5.43
N ARG A 490 74.67 36.75 4.90
CA ARG A 490 75.93 36.15 5.38
C ARG A 490 76.15 36.47 6.85
N ASP A 491 75.99 37.73 7.23
CA ASP A 491 76.16 38.20 8.60
C ASP A 491 75.19 37.49 9.56
N VAL A 492 73.93 37.28 9.16
CA VAL A 492 72.95 36.49 9.93
C VAL A 492 73.41 35.06 10.11
N LYS A 493 73.83 34.37 9.03
CA LYS A 493 74.29 32.98 9.12
C LYS A 493 75.54 32.85 9.98
N GLU A 494 76.46 33.82 9.92
CA GLU A 494 77.66 33.83 10.72
C GLU A 494 77.35 34.06 12.20
N ALA A 495 76.48 35.02 12.53
CA ALA A 495 76.01 35.27 13.89
C ALA A 495 75.24 34.05 14.47
N GLU A 496 74.36 33.42 13.68
CA GLU A 496 73.64 32.21 14.08
C GLU A 496 74.59 31.03 14.30
N LYS A 497 75.61 30.87 13.45
CA LYS A 497 76.62 29.84 13.62
C LYS A 497 77.44 30.08 14.89
N ALA A 498 77.86 31.32 15.15
CA ALA A 498 78.57 31.70 16.37
C ALA A 498 77.72 31.43 17.63
N LEU A 499 76.44 31.83 17.61
CA LEU A 499 75.51 31.54 18.71
C LEU A 499 75.33 30.03 18.91
N LYS A 500 75.12 29.27 17.83
CA LYS A 500 74.95 27.82 17.91
C LYS A 500 76.19 27.12 18.46
N THR A 501 77.39 27.53 18.02
CA THR A 501 78.65 27.00 18.57
C THR A 501 78.78 27.32 20.06
N ALA A 502 78.39 28.52 20.49
CA ALA A 502 78.38 28.89 21.91
C ALA A 502 77.29 28.15 22.73
N GLU A 503 76.15 27.81 22.14
CA GLU A 503 75.09 27.01 22.77
C GLU A 503 75.46 25.53 22.95
N GLU A 504 76.29 25.00 22.06
CA GLU A 504 76.79 23.62 22.07
C GLU A 504 78.01 23.43 23.01
N MET A 505 78.58 24.51 23.55
CA MET A 505 79.65 24.44 24.55
C MET A 505 79.10 24.02 25.92
N GLU A 506 79.85 23.13 26.59
CA GLU A 506 79.46 22.54 27.88
C GLU A 506 79.39 23.59 29.01
N ASP A 507 80.23 24.62 28.93
CA ASP A 507 80.21 25.80 29.81
C ASP A 507 79.89 27.03 28.96
N LYS A 508 78.70 27.60 29.15
CA LYS A 508 78.19 28.68 28.27
C LYS A 508 78.93 29.98 28.56
N PRO A 509 79.39 30.71 27.53
CA PRO A 509 80.14 31.94 27.74
C PRO A 509 79.26 33.06 28.33
N THR A 510 79.87 34.04 28.99
CA THR A 510 79.14 35.08 29.75
C THR A 510 78.44 36.12 28.85
N ASP A 511 78.83 36.17 27.59
CA ASP A 511 78.35 37.07 26.53
C ASP A 511 77.18 36.48 25.72
N MET A 512 76.55 35.39 26.16
CA MET A 512 75.41 34.77 25.46
C MET A 512 74.26 35.74 25.17
N ALA A 513 74.06 36.76 26.01
CA ALA A 513 73.09 37.82 25.76
C ALA A 513 73.50 38.73 24.58
N GLU A 514 74.79 39.00 24.43
CA GLU A 514 75.36 39.80 23.33
C GLU A 514 75.31 39.03 22.02
N LEU A 515 75.62 37.72 22.02
CA LEU A 515 75.51 36.87 20.82
C LEU A 515 74.05 36.76 20.33
N LYS A 516 73.08 36.64 21.25
CA LYS A 516 71.65 36.67 20.90
C LYS A 516 71.23 38.02 20.34
N ALA A 517 71.68 39.11 20.97
CA ALA A 517 71.42 40.46 20.47
C ALA A 517 72.03 40.69 19.07
N ALA A 518 73.23 40.14 18.80
CA ALA A 518 73.86 40.23 17.48
C ALA A 518 73.09 39.46 16.39
N VAL A 519 72.55 38.27 16.71
CA VAL A 519 71.65 37.54 15.80
C VAL A 519 70.37 38.33 15.54
N ASP A 520 69.77 38.90 16.58
CA ASP A 520 68.55 39.69 16.42
C ASP A 520 68.79 40.96 15.60
N ASP A 521 69.90 41.67 15.83
CA ASP A 521 70.24 42.91 15.11
C ASP A 521 70.55 42.63 13.62
N THR A 522 71.34 41.59 13.33
CA THR A 522 71.62 41.16 11.96
C THR A 522 70.34 40.70 11.24
N ARG A 523 69.44 39.98 11.91
CA ARG A 523 68.13 39.59 11.35
C ARG A 523 67.23 40.79 11.08
N ILE A 524 67.18 41.76 11.99
CA ILE A 524 66.43 43.00 11.80
C ILE A 524 66.96 43.72 10.55
N ARG A 525 68.28 43.87 10.43
CA ARG A 525 68.92 44.49 9.26
C ARG A 525 68.61 43.75 7.97
N TYR A 526 68.74 42.42 7.95
CA TYR A 526 68.39 41.57 6.81
C TYR A 526 66.92 41.75 6.40
N HIS A 527 65.98 41.71 7.37
CA HIS A 527 64.56 41.88 7.10
C HIS A 527 64.19 43.30 6.65
N GLN A 528 64.89 44.33 7.13
CA GLN A 528 64.71 45.70 6.63
C GLN A 528 65.13 45.80 5.16
N LEU A 529 66.30 45.26 4.81
CA LEU A 529 66.80 45.25 3.44
C LEU A 529 65.90 44.43 2.50
N LEU A 530 65.36 43.31 2.99
CA LEU A 530 64.43 42.45 2.22
C LEU A 530 63.09 43.14 1.88
N ARG A 531 62.72 44.18 2.63
CA ARG A 531 61.51 44.99 2.41
C ARG A 531 61.75 46.24 1.56
N GLN A 532 63.00 46.59 1.29
CA GLN A 532 63.30 47.68 0.37
C GLN A 532 63.01 47.21 -1.06
N PRO A 533 62.41 48.07 -1.91
CA PRO A 533 62.22 47.73 -3.31
C PRO A 533 63.59 47.52 -3.97
N GLU A 534 63.88 46.29 -4.36
CA GLU A 534 65.07 45.93 -5.16
C GLU A 534 65.02 46.70 -6.51
N GLU A 535 66.17 47.17 -7.02
CA GLU A 535 66.24 47.92 -8.28
C GLU A 535 65.71 47.06 -9.44
N LYS A 536 64.54 47.44 -9.99
CA LYS A 536 64.05 46.87 -11.24
C LYS A 536 64.89 47.41 -12.40
N SER A 537 65.60 46.53 -13.12
CA SER A 537 66.31 46.87 -14.35
C SER A 537 65.63 46.28 -15.58
#